data_AF-A0A4P8KT58-F1
#
_entry.id   AF-A0A4P8KT58-F1
#
_cell.length_a   1.000
_cell.length_b   1.000
_cell.length_c   1.000
_cell.angle_alpha   90.00
_cell.angle_beta   90.00
_cell.angle_gamma   90.00
#
_symmetry.space_group_name_H-M   'P 1'
#
loop_
_entity.id
_entity.type
_entity.pdbx_description
1 polymer ?
#
loop_
_entity_poly.entity_id
_entity_poly.type
_entity_poly.pdbx_seq_one_letter_code
_entity_poly.pdbx_strand_id
1 'polypeptide(L)'
;MPARRDPQTAATLDLSGLTGPVSLREVNDFYRRTGVPAARRWWAVALTIAMFLAAEAVFLKVMMPAFGLDAALSDAVYGGFLVFTGLYALVLGAIIWRNAARPARIFRTARANHLAYSDRGTVGLRLPGSVMASADAFVVTADVLSGGPPDNDLPRFTAATLAPQVAGTRRRRGIAAIALDRQTPHIVLENRRARVLRTTGRRFRGEQRLSLEGDFDRTFSLFCPRGYETDALYIFTPDLMALMIDLASDCEAELLDGWLVLYSGRPWRLSTPRGFTRLISLVDLVGRKMRARTELYRDDHADAGTALAIPGHRLRTRPSWGAVASTIVPAAFIALGLLSMVLDAF
;
A
#
# COMPACT_ATOMS: atom_id res chain seq x y z
N MET A 1 -29.26 20.32 -17.49
CA MET A 1 -29.28 19.00 -16.80
C MET A 1 -28.11 18.21 -17.36
N PRO A 2 -27.01 17.99 -16.62
CA PRO A 2 -25.90 17.20 -17.15
C PRO A 2 -26.35 15.75 -17.27
N ALA A 3 -26.09 15.13 -18.42
CA ALA A 3 -26.41 13.73 -18.68
C ALA A 3 -25.82 12.85 -17.57
N ARG A 4 -26.67 12.06 -16.92
CA ARG A 4 -26.26 11.03 -15.94
C ARG A 4 -25.36 10.07 -16.71
N ARG A 5 -24.04 10.11 -16.47
CA ARG A 5 -23.13 9.09 -17.00
C ARG A 5 -23.52 7.76 -16.35
N ASP A 6 -23.63 6.71 -17.16
CA ASP A 6 -23.88 5.37 -16.64
C ASP A 6 -22.78 5.01 -15.64
N PRO A 7 -23.11 4.38 -14.51
CA PRO A 7 -22.12 4.01 -13.51
C PRO A 7 -21.06 3.14 -14.16
N GLN A 8 -19.81 3.61 -14.17
CA GLN A 8 -18.68 2.80 -14.57
C GLN A 8 -18.65 1.57 -13.68
N THR A 9 -19.13 0.44 -14.21
CA THR A 9 -18.98 -0.87 -13.62
C THR A 9 -17.64 -1.43 -14.09
N ALA A 10 -17.13 -2.47 -13.43
CA ALA A 10 -15.93 -3.20 -13.85
C ALA A 10 -15.90 -3.58 -15.36
N ALA A 11 -17.08 -3.63 -16.01
CA ALA A 11 -17.28 -3.91 -17.43
C ALA A 11 -16.92 -2.75 -18.38
N THR A 12 -16.78 -1.51 -17.91
CA THR A 12 -16.50 -0.32 -18.75
C THR A 12 -15.05 0.17 -18.65
N LEU A 13 -14.17 -0.55 -17.95
CA LEU A 13 -12.77 -0.13 -17.79
C LEU A 13 -11.99 -0.34 -19.09
N ASP A 14 -11.32 0.70 -19.58
CA ASP A 14 -10.34 0.55 -20.66
C ASP A 14 -9.04 -0.03 -20.08
N LEU A 15 -8.81 -1.33 -20.33
CA LEU A 15 -7.64 -2.07 -19.88
C LEU A 15 -6.62 -2.33 -21.01
N SER A 16 -6.87 -1.80 -22.21
CA SER A 16 -5.98 -1.99 -23.37
C SER A 16 -4.55 -1.52 -23.08
N GLY A 17 -4.42 -0.51 -22.23
CA GLY A 17 -3.17 0.01 -21.71
C GLY A 17 -2.38 -0.97 -20.83
N LEU A 18 -2.90 -2.12 -20.40
CA LEU A 18 -2.11 -3.08 -19.63
C LEU A 18 -1.48 -4.17 -20.49
N THR A 19 -2.08 -4.50 -21.63
CA THR A 19 -1.67 -5.62 -22.48
C THR A 19 -0.77 -5.19 -23.64
N GLY A 20 -1.05 -4.04 -24.27
CA GLY A 20 -0.33 -3.58 -25.46
C GLY A 20 1.17 -3.31 -25.23
N PRO A 21 1.98 -3.27 -26.31
CA PRO A 21 3.38 -2.86 -26.22
C PRO A 21 3.49 -1.43 -25.70
N VAL A 22 4.63 -1.09 -25.09
CA VAL A 22 4.91 0.27 -24.59
C VAL A 22 6.03 0.86 -25.43
N SER A 23 5.85 2.09 -25.89
CA SER A 23 6.87 2.81 -26.65
C SER A 23 7.79 3.64 -25.74
N LEU A 24 8.99 3.96 -26.24
CA LEU A 24 9.92 4.85 -25.53
C LEU A 24 9.31 6.23 -25.25
N ARG A 25 8.49 6.73 -26.19
CA ARG A 25 7.82 8.04 -26.07
C ARG A 25 6.85 8.05 -24.90
N GLU A 26 6.10 6.97 -24.69
CA GLU A 26 5.17 6.84 -23.56
C GLU A 26 5.91 6.82 -22.21
N VAL A 27 7.03 6.08 -22.12
CA VAL A 27 7.85 6.04 -20.90
C VAL A 27 8.41 7.44 -20.57
N ASN A 28 8.91 8.15 -21.59
CA ASN A 28 9.41 9.51 -21.41
C ASN A 28 8.28 10.49 -21.05
N ASP A 29 7.08 10.34 -21.62
CA ASP A 29 5.94 11.16 -21.25
C ASP A 29 5.53 10.94 -19.78
N PHE A 30 5.50 9.68 -19.35
CA PHE A 30 5.30 9.32 -17.95
C PHE A 30 6.33 10.00 -17.04
N TYR A 31 7.63 9.92 -17.36
CA TYR A 31 8.68 10.55 -16.56
C TYR A 31 8.53 12.06 -16.44
N ARG A 32 8.14 12.74 -17.54
CA ARG A 32 7.93 14.20 -17.53
C ARG A 32 6.73 14.58 -16.66
N ARG A 33 5.61 13.87 -16.81
CA ARG A 33 4.35 14.19 -16.10
C ARG A 33 4.38 13.86 -14.61
N THR A 34 5.16 12.86 -14.21
CA THR A 34 5.24 12.42 -12.80
C THR A 34 6.51 12.88 -12.10
N GLY A 35 7.37 13.67 -12.76
CA GLY A 35 8.56 14.25 -12.15
C GLY A 35 9.62 13.22 -11.74
N VAL A 36 9.77 12.12 -12.48
CA VAL A 36 10.77 11.10 -12.15
C VAL A 36 12.19 11.68 -12.31
N PRO A 37 13.03 11.64 -11.24
CA PRO A 37 14.40 12.16 -11.29
C PRO A 37 15.23 11.49 -12.38
N ALA A 38 16.09 12.27 -13.05
CA ALA A 38 16.90 11.79 -14.17
C ALA A 38 17.73 10.54 -13.82
N ALA A 39 18.37 10.53 -12.65
CA ALA A 39 19.17 9.40 -12.16
C ALA A 39 18.40 8.07 -12.00
N ARG A 40 17.06 8.11 -11.98
CA ARG A 40 16.19 6.93 -11.84
C ARG A 40 15.49 6.55 -13.14
N ARG A 41 15.75 7.26 -14.23
CA ARG A 41 15.24 6.91 -15.56
C ARG A 41 16.01 5.71 -16.09
N TRP A 42 15.36 4.90 -16.92
CA TRP A 42 15.92 3.65 -17.43
C TRP A 42 17.28 3.84 -18.12
N TRP A 43 17.47 4.94 -18.87
CA TRP A 43 18.70 5.22 -19.58
C TRP A 43 19.86 5.56 -18.64
N ALA A 44 19.59 6.21 -17.50
CA ALA A 44 20.64 6.53 -16.52
C ALA A 44 21.14 5.25 -15.85
N VAL A 45 20.21 4.36 -15.47
CA VAL A 45 20.55 3.03 -14.94
C VAL A 45 21.30 2.20 -15.98
N ALA A 46 20.84 2.20 -17.24
CA ALA A 46 21.52 1.50 -18.32
C ALA A 46 22.94 2.04 -18.56
N LEU A 47 23.12 3.36 -18.52
CA LEU A 47 24.43 4.01 -18.66
C LEU A 47 25.38 3.62 -17.51
N THR A 48 24.90 3.62 -16.26
CA THR A 48 25.71 3.19 -15.10
C THR A 48 26.16 1.73 -15.25
N ILE A 49 25.27 0.84 -15.68
CA ILE A 49 25.61 -0.57 -15.92
C ILE A 49 26.59 -0.70 -17.08
N ALA A 50 26.39 0.03 -18.18
CA ALA A 50 27.29 0.01 -19.33
C ALA A 50 28.71 0.49 -18.94
N MET A 51 28.82 1.55 -18.14
CA MET A 51 30.10 2.01 -17.60
C MET A 51 30.78 0.96 -16.71
N PHE A 52 30.02 0.31 -15.83
CA PHE A 52 30.53 -0.74 -14.96
C PHE A 52 31.09 -1.92 -15.78
N LEU A 53 30.33 -2.41 -16.77
CA LEU A 53 30.76 -3.51 -17.64
C LEU A 53 31.99 -3.13 -18.48
N ALA A 54 32.06 -1.88 -18.96
CA ALA A 54 33.23 -1.38 -19.68
C ALA A 54 34.49 -1.34 -18.78
N ALA A 55 34.34 -0.87 -17.53
CA ALA A 55 35.44 -0.86 -16.57
C ALA A 55 35.93 -2.28 -16.24
N GLU A 56 35.02 -3.24 -16.08
CA GLU A 56 35.34 -4.65 -15.85
C GLU A 56 36.11 -5.26 -17.02
N ALA A 57 35.70 -4.99 -18.27
CA ALA A 57 36.40 -5.45 -19.46
C ALA A 57 37.81 -4.86 -19.59
N VAL A 58 38.00 -3.59 -19.23
CA VAL A 58 39.33 -2.94 -19.18
C VAL A 58 40.19 -3.56 -18.09
N PHE A 59 39.64 -3.73 -16.88
CA PHE A 59 40.35 -4.34 -15.76
C PHE A 59 40.83 -5.75 -16.11
N LEU A 60 39.94 -6.58 -16.68
CA LEU A 60 40.27 -7.93 -17.09
C LEU A 60 41.40 -7.95 -18.13
N LYS A 61 41.36 -7.04 -19.12
CA LYS A 61 42.41 -6.91 -20.15
C LYS A 61 43.76 -6.51 -19.56
N VAL A 62 43.77 -5.64 -18.56
CA VAL A 62 45.01 -5.17 -17.89
C VAL A 62 45.59 -6.23 -16.95
N MET A 63 44.74 -7.01 -16.29
CA MET A 63 45.18 -8.05 -15.33
C MET A 63 45.59 -9.36 -16.00
N MET A 64 45.08 -9.67 -17.20
CA MET A 64 45.35 -10.94 -17.90
C MET A 64 46.85 -11.30 -18.00
N PRO A 65 47.76 -10.37 -18.36
CA PRO A 65 49.18 -10.68 -18.44
C PRO A 65 49.81 -11.08 -17.09
N ALA A 66 49.27 -10.62 -15.96
CA ALA A 66 49.80 -10.91 -14.63
C ALA A 66 49.59 -12.36 -14.20
N PHE A 67 48.71 -13.11 -14.87
CA PHE A 67 48.43 -14.51 -14.58
C PHE A 67 49.36 -15.49 -15.29
N GLY A 68 50.28 -15.01 -16.14
CA GLY A 68 51.26 -15.86 -16.84
C GLY A 68 50.63 -16.84 -17.86
N LEU A 69 49.42 -16.56 -18.33
CA LEU A 69 48.75 -17.35 -19.36
C LEU A 69 49.40 -17.10 -20.73
N ASP A 70 49.40 -18.11 -21.60
CA ASP A 70 49.78 -17.92 -23.00
C ASP A 70 48.73 -17.05 -23.74
N ALA A 71 49.11 -16.53 -24.90
CA ALA A 71 48.26 -15.61 -25.67
C ALA A 71 46.94 -16.25 -26.14
N ALA A 72 46.96 -17.54 -26.51
CA ALA A 72 45.78 -18.21 -27.02
C ALA A 72 44.74 -18.44 -25.91
N LEU A 73 45.18 -18.86 -24.73
CA LEU A 73 44.33 -19.05 -23.57
C LEU A 73 43.82 -17.71 -23.02
N SER A 74 44.66 -16.67 -23.00
CA SER A 74 44.30 -15.29 -22.67
C SER A 74 43.16 -14.79 -23.58
N ASP A 75 43.31 -14.90 -24.90
CA ASP A 75 42.30 -14.46 -25.87
C ASP A 75 41.00 -15.25 -25.73
N ALA A 76 41.08 -16.57 -25.48
CA ALA A 76 39.91 -17.40 -25.23
C ALA A 76 39.15 -16.97 -23.97
N VAL A 77 39.86 -16.69 -22.87
CA VAL A 77 39.27 -16.20 -21.61
C VAL A 77 38.61 -14.84 -21.81
N TYR A 78 39.29 -13.91 -22.48
CA TYR A 78 38.74 -12.59 -22.77
C TYR A 78 37.50 -12.65 -23.66
N GLY A 79 37.55 -13.45 -24.73
CA GLY A 79 36.43 -13.67 -25.63
C GLY A 79 35.22 -14.29 -24.91
N GLY A 80 35.46 -15.32 -24.09
CA GLY A 80 34.43 -15.93 -23.26
C GLY A 80 33.78 -14.95 -22.28
N PHE A 81 34.58 -14.10 -21.65
CA PHE A 81 34.09 -13.04 -20.77
C PHE A 81 33.24 -12.00 -21.49
N LEU A 82 33.64 -11.56 -22.69
CA LEU A 82 32.86 -10.61 -23.49
C LEU A 82 31.49 -11.19 -23.90
N VAL A 83 31.46 -12.48 -24.28
CA VAL A 83 30.21 -13.18 -24.59
C VAL A 83 29.31 -13.24 -23.35
N PHE A 84 29.86 -13.63 -22.20
CA PHE A 84 29.12 -13.71 -20.94
C PHE A 84 28.56 -12.36 -20.51
N THR A 85 29.38 -11.30 -20.50
CA THR A 85 28.97 -9.94 -20.14
C THR A 85 27.96 -9.36 -21.13
N GLY A 86 28.07 -9.66 -22.43
CA GLY A 86 27.09 -9.29 -23.44
C GLY A 86 25.72 -9.93 -23.20
N LEU A 87 25.69 -11.24 -22.88
CA LEU A 87 24.45 -11.93 -22.51
C LEU A 87 23.85 -11.36 -21.22
N TYR A 88 24.71 -11.11 -20.21
CA TYR A 88 24.28 -10.52 -18.96
C TYR A 88 23.69 -9.11 -19.16
N ALA A 89 24.31 -8.28 -20.01
CA ALA A 89 23.80 -6.97 -20.38
C ALA A 89 22.43 -7.05 -21.07
N LEU A 90 22.19 -8.05 -21.93
CA LEU A 90 20.89 -8.28 -22.56
C LEU A 90 19.81 -8.58 -21.51
N VAL A 91 20.11 -9.46 -20.54
CA VAL A 91 19.20 -9.78 -19.43
C VAL A 91 18.92 -8.53 -18.59
N LEU A 92 19.95 -7.78 -18.21
CA LEU A 92 19.79 -6.54 -17.46
C LEU A 92 18.98 -5.49 -18.22
N GLY A 93 19.24 -5.33 -19.53
CA GLY A 93 18.50 -4.44 -20.41
C GLY A 93 17.00 -4.80 -20.44
N ALA A 94 16.67 -6.08 -20.55
CA ALA A 94 15.29 -6.56 -20.49
C ALA A 94 14.63 -6.27 -19.13
N ILE A 95 15.35 -6.45 -18.02
CA ILE A 95 14.85 -6.16 -16.68
C ILE A 95 14.63 -4.64 -16.50
N ILE A 96 15.60 -3.81 -16.89
CA ILE A 96 15.52 -2.36 -16.85
C ILE A 96 14.30 -1.88 -17.64
N TRP A 97 14.15 -2.37 -18.88
CA TRP A 97 13.03 -2.01 -19.73
C TRP A 97 11.69 -2.45 -19.13
N ARG A 98 11.60 -3.68 -18.63
CA ARG A 98 10.38 -4.19 -17.97
C ARG A 98 9.98 -3.31 -16.78
N ASN A 99 10.94 -2.91 -15.97
CA ASN A 99 10.71 -2.05 -14.80
C ASN A 99 10.32 -0.63 -15.20
N ALA A 100 10.84 -0.10 -16.31
CA ALA A 100 10.49 1.21 -16.85
C ALA A 100 9.12 1.23 -17.54
N ALA A 101 8.79 0.17 -18.27
CA ALA A 101 7.54 0.03 -18.99
C ALA A 101 6.35 -0.21 -18.05
N ARG A 102 6.56 -0.94 -16.93
CA ARG A 102 5.50 -1.27 -15.96
C ARG A 102 4.70 -0.03 -15.49
N PRO A 103 5.31 1.01 -14.88
CA PRO A 103 4.55 2.17 -14.41
C PRO A 103 3.95 2.97 -15.57
N ALA A 104 4.58 2.99 -16.75
CA ALA A 104 4.01 3.62 -17.93
C ALA A 104 2.70 2.94 -18.40
N ARG A 105 2.63 1.59 -18.33
CA ARG A 105 1.38 0.83 -18.60
C ARG A 105 0.27 1.21 -17.63
N ILE A 106 0.59 1.30 -16.35
CA ILE A 106 -0.39 1.68 -15.32
C ILE A 106 -0.83 3.12 -15.54
N PHE A 107 0.11 4.04 -15.80
CA PHE A 107 -0.16 5.45 -16.05
C PHE A 107 -1.10 5.67 -17.24
N ARG A 108 -0.85 5.03 -18.39
CA ARG A 108 -1.73 5.17 -19.56
C ARG A 108 -3.12 4.59 -19.30
N THR A 109 -3.21 3.45 -18.61
CA THR A 109 -4.48 2.81 -18.25
C THR A 109 -5.26 3.67 -17.27
N ALA A 110 -4.60 4.21 -16.24
CA ALA A 110 -5.22 5.13 -15.30
C ALA A 110 -5.80 6.35 -16.03
N ARG A 111 -5.02 6.98 -16.92
CA ARG A 111 -5.50 8.13 -17.69
C ARG A 111 -6.66 7.83 -18.61
N ALA A 112 -6.66 6.67 -19.26
CA ALA A 112 -7.78 6.23 -20.11
C ALA A 112 -9.10 6.10 -19.32
N ASN A 113 -9.01 5.83 -18.02
CA ASN A 113 -10.14 5.71 -17.11
C ASN A 113 -10.33 6.95 -16.21
N HIS A 114 -9.74 8.10 -16.56
CA HIS A 114 -9.81 9.35 -15.77
C HIS A 114 -9.35 9.17 -14.31
N LEU A 115 -8.28 8.40 -14.11
CA LEU A 115 -7.61 8.19 -12.84
C LEU A 115 -6.22 8.83 -12.86
N ALA A 116 -5.77 9.27 -11.69
CA ALA A 116 -4.41 9.75 -11.50
C ALA A 116 -3.51 8.62 -10.98
N TYR A 117 -2.31 8.48 -11.55
CA TYR A 117 -1.32 7.51 -11.12
C TYR A 117 0.06 8.15 -10.95
N SER A 118 0.73 7.75 -9.87
CA SER A 118 2.14 8.05 -9.61
C SER A 118 2.86 6.81 -9.09
N ASP A 119 4.05 6.53 -9.60
CA ASP A 119 4.90 5.43 -9.12
C ASP A 119 5.39 5.68 -7.68
N ARG A 120 5.29 6.93 -7.18
CA ARG A 120 5.62 7.28 -5.80
C ARG A 120 4.56 8.15 -5.14
N GLY A 121 4.46 8.02 -3.83
CA GLY A 121 3.83 9.02 -3.00
C GLY A 121 4.47 10.37 -3.19
N THR A 122 3.63 11.40 -3.23
CA THR A 122 4.08 12.76 -2.98
C THR A 122 4.59 12.87 -1.55
N VAL A 123 5.64 13.66 -1.34
CA VAL A 123 6.09 14.01 0.02
C VAL A 123 4.90 14.64 0.74
N GLY A 124 4.55 14.10 1.91
CA GLY A 124 3.41 14.57 2.69
C GLY A 124 2.05 13.95 2.36
N LEU A 125 1.96 12.91 1.52
CA LEU A 125 0.73 12.15 1.36
C LEU A 125 0.29 11.54 2.71
N ARG A 126 -0.74 12.11 3.32
CA ARG A 126 -1.35 11.61 4.55
C ARG A 126 -2.54 10.76 4.21
N LEU A 127 -2.37 9.44 4.33
CA LEU A 127 -3.49 8.50 4.26
C LEU A 127 -4.11 8.33 5.65
N PRO A 128 -5.44 8.19 5.75
CA PRO A 128 -6.11 7.88 7.01
C PRO A 128 -5.79 6.45 7.48
N GLY A 129 -6.15 6.17 8.73
CA GLY A 129 -6.15 4.82 9.29
C GLY A 129 -5.07 4.54 10.31
N SER A 130 -5.34 3.55 11.18
CA SER A 130 -4.48 3.21 12.31
C SER A 130 -3.07 2.79 11.90
N VAL A 131 -2.91 2.15 10.73
CA VAL A 131 -1.57 1.77 10.22
C VAL A 131 -0.74 3.01 9.88
N MET A 132 -1.38 4.06 9.38
CA MET A 132 -0.70 5.30 9.02
C MET A 132 -0.39 6.14 10.24
N ALA A 133 -1.27 6.14 11.25
CA ALA A 133 -1.05 6.83 12.51
C ALA A 133 0.15 6.26 13.30
N SER A 134 0.46 4.98 13.15
CA SER A 134 1.65 4.36 13.76
C SER A 134 2.93 4.51 12.95
N ALA A 135 2.83 4.98 11.70
CA ALA A 135 3.98 5.11 10.83
C ALA A 135 4.60 6.50 10.99
N ASP A 136 5.92 6.57 11.11
CA ASP A 136 6.65 7.84 11.12
C ASP A 136 6.27 8.73 9.92
N ALA A 137 6.42 10.04 10.05
CA ALA A 137 6.01 11.06 9.08
C ALA A 137 6.52 10.86 7.63
N PHE A 138 7.45 9.93 7.41
CA PHE A 138 8.00 9.55 6.10
C PHE A 138 7.52 8.17 5.65
N VAL A 139 6.22 8.04 5.39
CA VAL A 139 5.67 6.85 4.73
C VAL A 139 6.05 6.87 3.26
N VAL A 140 7.01 6.01 2.87
CA VAL A 140 7.29 5.77 1.45
C VAL A 140 6.14 4.95 0.87
N THR A 141 5.25 5.61 0.14
CA THR A 141 4.25 4.95 -0.69
C THR A 141 4.76 4.82 -2.13
N ALA A 142 4.37 3.73 -2.78
CA ALA A 142 4.60 3.49 -4.20
C ALA A 142 3.29 3.09 -4.87
N ASP A 143 3.24 3.13 -6.21
CA ASP A 143 2.04 2.74 -6.96
C ASP A 143 0.76 3.45 -6.45
N VAL A 144 0.81 4.77 -6.33
CA VAL A 144 -0.32 5.59 -5.86
C VAL A 144 -1.29 5.79 -7.01
N LEU A 145 -2.54 5.35 -6.81
CA LEU A 145 -3.65 5.50 -7.73
C LEU A 145 -4.78 6.26 -7.02
N SER A 146 -5.29 7.33 -7.62
CA SER A 146 -6.39 8.11 -7.04
C SER A 146 -7.45 8.44 -8.08
N GLY A 147 -8.66 8.70 -7.60
CA GLY A 147 -9.81 9.01 -8.44
C GLY A 147 -11.00 9.52 -7.65
N GLY A 148 -12.11 9.73 -8.36
CA GLY A 148 -13.37 10.24 -7.87
C GLY A 148 -13.76 11.58 -8.50
N PRO A 149 -14.81 12.24 -7.99
CA PRO A 149 -15.35 13.43 -8.64
C PRO A 149 -14.37 14.61 -8.54
N PRO A 150 -14.33 15.50 -9.55
CA PRO A 150 -15.20 15.51 -10.74
C PRO A 150 -14.71 14.63 -11.91
N ASP A 151 -13.55 13.97 -11.78
CA ASP A 151 -12.88 13.31 -12.91
C ASP A 151 -13.60 12.04 -13.37
N ASN A 152 -14.20 11.29 -12.43
CA ASN A 152 -15.02 10.11 -12.72
C ASN A 152 -16.10 9.88 -11.64
N ASP A 153 -16.98 8.91 -11.88
CA ASP A 153 -18.13 8.61 -11.03
C ASP A 153 -17.80 7.69 -9.84
N LEU A 154 -16.53 7.29 -9.66
CA LEU A 154 -16.12 6.49 -8.52
C LEU A 154 -16.21 7.32 -7.22
N PRO A 155 -16.35 6.68 -6.04
CA PRO A 155 -16.09 7.37 -4.77
C PRO A 155 -14.70 8.00 -4.77
N ARG A 156 -14.52 9.15 -4.09
CA ARG A 156 -13.18 9.73 -3.93
C ARG A 156 -12.28 8.75 -3.18
N PHE A 157 -11.17 8.38 -3.78
CA PHE A 157 -10.27 7.39 -3.18
C PHE A 157 -8.79 7.64 -3.50
N THR A 158 -7.95 7.08 -2.65
CA THR A 158 -6.50 6.94 -2.87
C THR A 158 -6.07 5.54 -2.47
N ALA A 159 -5.54 4.78 -3.42
CA ALA A 159 -4.91 3.49 -3.21
C ALA A 159 -3.39 3.60 -3.37
N ALA A 160 -2.64 2.86 -2.57
CA ALA A 160 -1.19 2.86 -2.61
C ALA A 160 -0.60 1.53 -2.16
N THR A 161 0.67 1.31 -2.47
CA THR A 161 1.50 0.27 -1.88
C THR A 161 2.33 0.86 -0.75
N LEU A 162 2.19 0.31 0.44
CA LEU A 162 2.98 0.63 1.62
C LEU A 162 4.32 -0.10 1.58
N ALA A 163 5.40 0.64 1.87
CA ALA A 163 6.73 0.06 2.07
C ALA A 163 6.78 -0.82 3.33
N PRO A 164 7.68 -1.83 3.38
CA PRO A 164 7.79 -2.75 4.51
C PRO A 164 7.97 -2.04 5.87
N GLN A 165 8.79 -0.98 5.89
CA GLN A 165 9.14 -0.23 7.11
C GLN A 165 7.92 0.35 7.85
N VAL A 166 6.90 0.74 7.09
CA VAL A 166 5.67 1.38 7.59
C VAL A 166 4.73 0.36 8.23
N ALA A 167 4.70 -0.86 7.69
CA ALA A 167 3.76 -1.89 8.09
C ALA A 167 4.28 -2.78 9.23
N GLY A 168 5.34 -2.40 9.94
CA GLY A 168 5.97 -3.23 10.98
C GLY A 168 6.32 -4.65 10.50
N THR A 169 6.46 -4.86 9.18
CA THR A 169 6.60 -6.19 8.56
C THR A 169 7.65 -6.16 7.45
N ARG A 170 8.26 -7.31 7.15
CA ARG A 170 9.19 -7.44 6.03
C ARG A 170 8.52 -7.38 4.64
N ARG A 171 7.19 -7.24 4.54
CA ARG A 171 6.44 -7.36 3.27
C ARG A 171 5.74 -6.05 2.91
N ARG A 172 5.71 -5.74 1.61
CA ARG A 172 4.89 -4.65 1.06
C ARG A 172 3.41 -5.01 1.17
N ARG A 173 2.57 -4.01 1.43
CA ARG A 173 1.12 -4.18 1.63
C ARG A 173 0.32 -3.16 0.81
N GLY A 174 -0.94 -3.45 0.55
CA GLY A 174 -1.85 -2.52 -0.14
C GLY A 174 -2.67 -1.73 0.86
N ILE A 175 -2.91 -0.46 0.56
CA ILE A 175 -3.90 0.38 1.26
C ILE A 175 -4.82 1.02 0.23
N ALA A 176 -6.12 1.11 0.52
CA ALA A 176 -7.07 1.90 -0.25
C ALA A 176 -7.94 2.70 0.73
N ALA A 177 -7.84 4.02 0.69
CA ALA A 177 -8.64 4.94 1.49
C ALA A 177 -9.74 5.53 0.61
N ILE A 178 -11.00 5.31 1.00
CA ILE A 178 -12.19 5.76 0.30
C ILE A 178 -12.89 6.79 1.20
N ALA A 179 -13.13 7.99 0.69
CA ALA A 179 -13.78 9.05 1.45
C ALA A 179 -15.29 8.76 1.57
N LEU A 180 -15.81 9.02 2.76
CA LEU A 180 -17.23 8.98 3.09
C LEU A 180 -17.77 10.40 3.26
N ASP A 181 -19.10 10.56 3.20
CA ASP A 181 -19.74 11.88 3.30
C ASP A 181 -19.94 12.35 4.74
N ARG A 182 -19.84 11.42 5.69
CA ARG A 182 -20.09 11.64 7.12
C ARG A 182 -18.99 11.03 7.96
N GLN A 183 -18.78 11.59 9.14
CA GLN A 183 -18.01 10.91 10.17
C GLN A 183 -18.79 9.69 10.67
N THR A 184 -18.07 8.60 10.93
CA THR A 184 -18.62 7.34 11.40
C THR A 184 -17.88 6.91 12.67
N PRO A 185 -18.51 6.11 13.54
CA PRO A 185 -17.80 5.51 14.67
C PRO A 185 -16.62 4.69 14.19
N HIS A 186 -15.58 4.60 15.03
CA HIS A 186 -14.38 3.84 14.69
C HIS A 186 -14.66 2.34 14.76
N ILE A 187 -14.93 1.75 13.60
CA ILE A 187 -15.20 0.31 13.46
C ILE A 187 -14.05 -0.36 12.71
N VAL A 188 -13.62 -1.53 13.18
CA VAL A 188 -12.58 -2.34 12.52
C VAL A 188 -13.16 -3.69 12.13
N LEU A 189 -12.92 -4.12 10.90
CA LEU A 189 -13.06 -5.49 10.46
C LEU A 189 -11.68 -6.14 10.34
N GLU A 190 -11.31 -6.91 11.36
CA GLU A 190 -10.07 -7.69 11.31
C GLU A 190 -10.28 -8.97 10.48
N ASN A 191 -9.33 -9.26 9.60
CA ASN A 191 -9.35 -10.45 8.75
C ASN A 191 -8.15 -11.34 9.09
N ARG A 192 -8.45 -12.59 9.48
CA ARG A 192 -7.45 -13.55 9.95
C ARG A 192 -6.40 -13.91 8.89
N ARG A 193 -6.64 -13.65 7.61
CA ARG A 193 -5.68 -13.91 6.52
C ARG A 193 -4.78 -12.71 6.23
N ALA A 194 -5.30 -11.49 6.32
CA ALA A 194 -4.57 -10.27 5.97
C ALA A 194 -3.62 -9.81 7.08
N ARG A 195 -4.08 -9.79 8.36
CA ARG A 195 -3.29 -9.48 9.57
C ARG A 195 -2.45 -8.21 9.43
N VAL A 196 -3.03 -7.13 8.91
CA VAL A 196 -2.30 -5.87 8.66
C VAL A 196 -2.31 -5.01 9.92
N LEU A 197 -3.47 -4.70 10.48
CA LEU A 197 -3.69 -3.91 11.69
C LEU A 197 -2.97 -4.48 12.90
N ARG A 198 -2.76 -5.80 12.97
CA ARG A 198 -1.94 -6.44 14.02
C ARG A 198 -0.51 -5.90 14.09
N THR A 199 0.02 -5.35 13.01
CA THR A 199 1.38 -4.83 12.93
C THR A 199 1.52 -3.48 13.63
N THR A 200 0.42 -2.80 13.91
CA THR A 200 0.39 -1.56 14.68
C THR A 200 0.63 -1.79 16.18
N GLY A 201 0.78 -3.05 16.62
CA GLY A 201 0.89 -3.42 18.03
C GLY A 201 -0.42 -3.28 18.81
N ARG A 202 -1.49 -2.78 18.18
CA ARG A 202 -2.80 -2.60 18.79
C ARG A 202 -3.53 -3.94 18.84
N ARG A 203 -3.95 -4.32 20.05
CA ARG A 203 -4.94 -5.39 20.27
C ARG A 203 -6.21 -4.75 20.82
N PHE A 204 -7.31 -4.87 20.10
CA PHE A 204 -8.60 -4.38 20.56
C PHE A 204 -9.11 -5.23 21.73
N ARG A 205 -9.89 -4.62 22.62
CA ARG A 205 -10.46 -5.33 23.77
C ARG A 205 -11.53 -6.32 23.29
N GLY A 206 -11.57 -7.51 23.90
CA GLY A 206 -12.55 -8.54 23.53
C GLY A 206 -14.01 -8.09 23.74
N GLU A 207 -14.25 -7.25 24.74
CA GLU A 207 -15.56 -6.65 25.04
C GLU A 207 -16.05 -5.67 23.95
N GLN A 208 -15.20 -5.31 23.00
CA GLN A 208 -15.54 -4.46 21.86
C GLN A 208 -15.79 -5.27 20.59
N ARG A 209 -15.74 -6.60 20.68
CA ARG A 209 -16.01 -7.48 19.56
C ARG A 209 -17.52 -7.67 19.45
N LEU A 210 -18.06 -7.39 18.27
CA LEU A 210 -19.43 -7.70 17.91
C LEU A 210 -19.42 -8.89 16.95
N SER A 211 -20.20 -9.92 17.27
CA SER A 211 -20.42 -11.07 16.39
C SER A 211 -21.59 -10.73 15.47
N LEU A 212 -21.41 -10.94 14.17
CA LEU A 212 -22.47 -10.74 13.18
C LEU A 212 -23.00 -12.09 12.69
N GLU A 213 -24.24 -12.08 12.23
CA GLU A 213 -24.94 -13.30 11.78
C GLU A 213 -24.33 -13.92 10.51
N GLY A 214 -24.65 -15.20 10.29
CA GLY A 214 -24.24 -15.95 9.11
C GLY A 214 -22.75 -16.31 9.10
N ASP A 215 -22.17 -16.38 7.91
CA ASP A 215 -20.77 -16.78 7.70
C ASP A 215 -19.77 -15.61 7.84
N PHE A 216 -20.22 -14.41 8.20
CA PHE A 216 -19.37 -13.22 8.27
C PHE A 216 -18.21 -13.40 9.25
N ASP A 217 -18.49 -13.97 10.42
CA ASP A 217 -17.51 -14.22 11.48
C ASP A 217 -16.44 -15.28 11.11
N ARG A 218 -16.65 -16.05 10.03
CA ARG A 218 -15.62 -16.95 9.48
C ARG A 218 -14.52 -16.18 8.76
N THR A 219 -14.85 -15.03 8.19
CA THR A 219 -13.93 -14.20 7.40
C THR A 219 -13.42 -13.02 8.21
N PHE A 220 -14.32 -12.30 8.87
CA PHE A 220 -14.04 -11.06 9.58
C PHE A 220 -14.30 -11.17 11.07
N SER A 221 -13.78 -10.20 11.79
CA SER A 221 -14.03 -10.00 13.22
C SER A 221 -14.29 -8.52 13.40
N LEU A 222 -15.55 -8.16 13.70
CA LEU A 222 -15.95 -6.77 13.87
C LEU A 222 -15.61 -6.29 15.28
N PHE A 223 -15.00 -5.11 15.36
CA PHE A 223 -14.76 -4.39 16.59
C PHE A 223 -15.34 -2.98 16.50
N CYS A 224 -16.15 -2.58 17.48
CA CYS A 224 -16.73 -1.23 17.57
C CYS A 224 -16.51 -0.64 18.98
N PRO A 225 -16.64 0.68 19.17
CA PRO A 225 -16.63 1.27 20.50
C PRO A 225 -17.82 0.74 21.31
N ARG A 226 -17.66 0.65 22.63
CA ARG A 226 -18.78 0.25 23.50
C ARG A 226 -19.90 1.28 23.39
N GLY A 227 -21.13 0.81 23.26
CA GLY A 227 -22.31 1.66 23.07
C GLY A 227 -22.66 1.91 21.59
N TYR A 228 -21.78 1.56 20.66
CA TYR A 228 -21.98 1.73 19.21
C TYR A 228 -22.30 0.42 18.49
N GLU A 229 -22.74 -0.62 19.22
CA GLU A 229 -23.11 -1.91 18.65
C GLU A 229 -24.28 -1.77 17.66
N THR A 230 -25.28 -0.95 18.02
CA THR A 230 -26.45 -0.67 17.15
C THR A 230 -26.04 0.08 15.88
N ASP A 231 -25.16 1.08 15.99
CA ASP A 231 -24.61 1.82 14.86
C ASP A 231 -23.85 0.89 13.91
N ALA A 232 -23.07 -0.04 14.46
CA ALA A 232 -22.37 -1.05 13.67
C ALA A 232 -23.37 -1.93 12.90
N LEU A 233 -24.47 -2.38 13.53
CA LEU A 233 -25.52 -3.14 12.84
C LEU A 233 -26.26 -2.33 11.78
N TYR A 234 -26.48 -1.02 12.03
CA TYR A 234 -27.08 -0.11 11.05
C TYR A 234 -26.20 0.04 9.80
N ILE A 235 -24.88 0.14 9.98
CA ILE A 235 -23.91 0.28 8.88
C ILE A 235 -23.73 -1.06 8.15
N PHE A 236 -23.49 -2.15 8.89
CA PHE A 236 -23.19 -3.47 8.34
C PHE A 236 -24.44 -4.29 8.03
N THR A 237 -25.21 -3.83 7.06
CA THR A 237 -26.36 -4.56 6.54
C THR A 237 -25.96 -5.87 5.83
N PRO A 238 -26.85 -6.88 5.76
CA PRO A 238 -26.54 -8.19 5.16
C PRO A 238 -25.94 -8.15 3.76
N ASP A 239 -26.39 -7.22 2.92
CA ASP A 239 -25.87 -7.02 1.57
C ASP A 239 -24.47 -6.41 1.54
N LEU A 240 -24.15 -5.47 2.43
CA LEU A 240 -22.80 -4.96 2.59
C LEU A 240 -21.85 -6.03 3.13
N MET A 241 -22.31 -6.85 4.08
CA MET A 241 -21.57 -8.00 4.59
C MET A 241 -21.20 -8.98 3.48
N ALA A 242 -22.15 -9.32 2.61
CA ALA A 242 -21.92 -10.17 1.44
C ALA A 242 -20.87 -9.57 0.50
N LEU A 243 -21.01 -8.28 0.14
CA LEU A 243 -20.03 -7.58 -0.69
C LEU A 243 -18.62 -7.58 -0.09
N MET A 244 -18.50 -7.40 1.23
CA MET A 244 -17.22 -7.46 1.93
C MET A 244 -16.58 -8.85 1.86
N ILE A 245 -17.37 -9.92 1.97
CA ILE A 245 -16.89 -11.30 1.79
C ILE A 245 -16.42 -11.52 0.34
N ASP A 246 -17.23 -11.11 -0.64
CA ASP A 246 -16.96 -11.40 -2.04
C ASP A 246 -15.75 -10.65 -2.58
N LEU A 247 -15.60 -9.37 -2.22
CA LEU A 247 -14.60 -8.49 -2.83
C LEU A 247 -13.39 -8.23 -1.92
N ALA A 248 -13.61 -8.19 -0.60
CA ALA A 248 -12.62 -7.75 0.39
C ALA A 248 -12.16 -8.86 1.35
N SER A 249 -12.44 -10.14 1.07
CA SER A 249 -12.04 -11.28 1.93
C SER A 249 -10.53 -11.52 2.10
N ASP A 250 -9.67 -10.77 1.40
CA ASP A 250 -8.21 -10.74 1.62
C ASP A 250 -7.72 -9.39 2.18
N CYS A 251 -8.65 -8.54 2.61
CA CYS A 251 -8.39 -7.24 3.21
C CYS A 251 -8.88 -7.20 4.66
N GLU A 252 -8.33 -6.29 5.43
CA GLU A 252 -8.97 -5.75 6.65
C GLU A 252 -9.62 -4.42 6.30
N ALA A 253 -10.64 -4.02 7.06
CA ALA A 253 -11.30 -2.74 6.87
C ALA A 253 -11.30 -1.94 8.17
N GLU A 254 -11.27 -0.62 8.04
CA GLU A 254 -11.33 0.32 9.15
C GLU A 254 -12.17 1.51 8.72
N LEU A 255 -13.24 1.78 9.46
CA LEU A 255 -14.01 3.02 9.36
C LEU A 255 -13.47 3.97 10.43
N LEU A 256 -13.05 5.17 10.03
CA LEU A 256 -12.68 6.24 10.96
C LEU A 256 -12.73 7.59 10.26
N ASP A 257 -13.05 8.66 11.00
CA ASP A 257 -12.88 10.06 10.58
C ASP A 257 -13.43 10.39 9.17
N GLY A 258 -14.51 9.73 8.74
CA GLY A 258 -15.08 9.90 7.41
C GLY A 258 -14.36 9.15 6.29
N TRP A 259 -13.67 8.06 6.62
CA TRP A 259 -12.97 7.20 5.67
C TRP A 259 -13.29 5.74 5.90
N LEU A 260 -13.46 5.00 4.80
CA LEU A 260 -13.30 3.56 4.75
C LEU A 260 -11.88 3.26 4.27
N VAL A 261 -11.06 2.65 5.13
CA VAL A 261 -9.68 2.27 4.83
C VAL A 261 -9.60 0.76 4.72
N LEU A 262 -9.12 0.27 3.58
CA LEU A 262 -8.94 -1.15 3.28
C LEU A 262 -7.46 -1.48 3.24
N TYR A 263 -7.06 -2.50 4.00
CA TYR A 263 -5.68 -2.96 4.09
C TYR A 263 -5.54 -4.35 3.50
N SER A 264 -4.84 -4.47 2.39
CA SER A 264 -4.54 -5.77 1.78
C SER A 264 -3.22 -6.34 2.33
N GLY A 265 -3.21 -7.65 2.59
CA GLY A 265 -1.99 -8.38 2.97
C GLY A 265 -0.91 -8.39 1.88
N ARG A 266 -1.21 -7.95 0.66
CA ARG A 266 -0.31 -7.87 -0.49
C ARG A 266 -0.45 -6.52 -1.22
N PRO A 267 0.55 -6.09 -2.00
CA PRO A 267 0.41 -4.90 -2.85
C PRO A 267 -0.69 -5.07 -3.90
N TRP A 268 -1.31 -3.96 -4.28
CA TRP A 268 -2.27 -3.94 -5.37
C TRP A 268 -1.59 -4.30 -6.70
N ARG A 269 -2.18 -5.22 -7.46
CA ARG A 269 -1.62 -5.70 -8.74
C ARG A 269 -2.05 -4.81 -9.91
N LEU A 270 -1.69 -3.53 -9.87
CA LEU A 270 -2.11 -2.53 -10.85
C LEU A 270 -1.62 -2.80 -12.28
N SER A 271 -0.51 -3.52 -12.44
CA SER A 271 0.07 -3.85 -13.75
C SER A 271 -0.60 -5.01 -14.47
N THR A 272 -1.70 -5.55 -13.92
CA THR A 272 -2.44 -6.68 -14.52
C THR A 272 -3.91 -6.32 -14.67
N PRO A 273 -4.58 -6.68 -15.79
CA PRO A 273 -6.00 -6.38 -15.98
C PRO A 273 -6.86 -6.82 -14.80
N ARG A 274 -6.73 -8.10 -14.39
CA ARG A 274 -7.46 -8.65 -13.25
C ARG A 274 -7.21 -7.89 -11.94
N GLY A 275 -5.97 -7.51 -11.66
CA GLY A 275 -5.62 -6.79 -10.44
C GLY A 275 -6.14 -5.36 -10.42
N PHE A 276 -6.08 -4.68 -11.57
CA PHE A 276 -6.61 -3.33 -11.74
C PHE A 276 -8.14 -3.32 -11.59
N THR A 277 -8.84 -4.18 -12.35
CA THR A 277 -10.30 -4.34 -12.26
C THR A 277 -10.73 -4.67 -10.84
N ARG A 278 -10.01 -5.56 -10.14
CA ARG A 278 -10.34 -5.93 -8.77
C ARG A 278 -10.30 -4.75 -7.82
N LEU A 279 -9.24 -3.93 -7.87
CA LEU A 279 -9.15 -2.74 -7.01
C LEU A 279 -10.29 -1.76 -7.31
N ILE A 280 -10.54 -1.47 -8.59
CA ILE A 280 -11.59 -0.54 -8.96
C ILE A 280 -12.97 -1.07 -8.57
N SER A 281 -13.26 -2.36 -8.78
CA SER A 281 -14.52 -2.99 -8.37
C SER A 281 -14.73 -2.92 -6.86
N LEU A 282 -13.65 -3.10 -6.08
CA LEU A 282 -13.69 -2.97 -4.64
C LEU A 282 -13.97 -1.52 -4.21
N VAL A 283 -13.29 -0.54 -4.81
CA VAL A 283 -13.55 0.89 -4.53
C VAL A 283 -14.97 1.30 -4.92
N ASP A 284 -15.40 0.88 -6.10
CA ASP A 284 -16.73 1.10 -6.64
C ASP A 284 -17.80 0.49 -5.72
N LEU A 285 -17.88 -0.84 -5.69
CA LEU A 285 -19.05 -1.53 -5.18
C LEU A 285 -19.12 -1.43 -3.65
N VAL A 286 -17.98 -1.67 -2.97
CA VAL A 286 -17.92 -1.52 -1.52
C VAL A 286 -17.98 -0.06 -1.12
N GLY A 287 -17.24 0.82 -1.80
CA GLY A 287 -17.21 2.24 -1.44
C GLY A 287 -18.56 2.94 -1.65
N ARG A 288 -19.26 2.69 -2.77
CA ARG A 288 -20.61 3.21 -3.01
C ARG A 288 -21.61 2.65 -2.00
N LYS A 289 -21.56 1.34 -1.74
CA LYS A 289 -22.47 0.74 -0.76
C LYS A 289 -22.24 1.28 0.64
N MET A 290 -20.98 1.42 1.06
CA MET A 290 -20.62 2.02 2.34
C MET A 290 -21.11 3.46 2.44
N ARG A 291 -20.85 4.29 1.42
CA ARG A 291 -21.35 5.68 1.38
C ARG A 291 -22.86 5.73 1.55
N ALA A 292 -23.61 4.95 0.76
CA ALA A 292 -25.07 4.89 0.86
C ALA A 292 -25.57 4.47 2.25
N ARG A 293 -24.87 3.56 2.95
CA ARG A 293 -25.21 3.19 4.33
C ARG A 293 -24.87 4.26 5.36
N THR A 294 -23.91 5.15 5.06
CA THR A 294 -23.43 6.20 5.97
C THR A 294 -23.99 7.59 5.67
N GLU A 295 -24.67 7.79 4.55
CA GLU A 295 -25.07 9.13 4.07
C GLU A 295 -26.03 9.86 5.04
N LEU A 296 -26.94 9.08 5.64
CA LEU A 296 -27.91 9.52 6.64
C LEU A 296 -27.46 9.25 8.08
N TYR A 297 -26.24 8.74 8.26
CA TYR A 297 -25.74 8.44 9.60
C TYR A 297 -25.61 9.73 10.41
N ARG A 298 -26.15 9.68 11.63
CA ARG A 298 -26.01 10.70 12.66
C ARG A 298 -25.78 9.99 13.97
N ASP A 299 -24.78 10.45 14.71
CA ASP A 299 -24.50 9.92 16.04
C ASP A 299 -25.49 10.55 17.04
N ASP A 300 -26.38 9.72 17.58
CA ASP A 300 -27.36 10.13 18.60
C ASP A 300 -26.69 10.45 19.95
N HIS A 301 -25.42 10.04 20.13
CA HIS A 301 -24.63 10.36 21.32
C HIS A 301 -23.86 11.69 21.20
N ALA A 302 -23.86 12.33 20.03
CA ALA A 302 -23.07 13.54 19.79
C ALA A 302 -23.71 14.78 20.41
N ASP A 303 -22.88 15.60 21.06
CA ASP A 303 -23.28 16.90 21.57
C ASP A 303 -23.60 17.88 20.43
N ALA A 304 -24.41 18.90 20.73
CA ALA A 304 -24.76 19.96 19.79
C ALA A 304 -23.48 20.61 19.20
N GLY A 305 -23.32 20.49 17.88
CA GLY A 305 -22.16 21.04 17.14
C GLY A 305 -21.02 20.05 16.90
N THR A 306 -21.10 18.81 17.41
CA THR A 306 -20.17 17.73 17.09
C THR A 306 -20.81 16.71 16.15
N ALA A 307 -20.03 16.14 15.23
CA ALA A 307 -20.52 15.15 14.27
C ALA A 307 -20.50 13.71 14.83
N LEU A 308 -19.66 13.46 15.85
CA LEU A 308 -19.46 12.18 16.51
C LEU A 308 -19.03 12.43 17.96
N ALA A 309 -19.55 11.64 18.90
CA ALA A 309 -19.17 11.74 20.30
C ALA A 309 -17.78 11.16 20.58
N ILE A 310 -17.13 11.64 21.64
CA ILE A 310 -15.78 11.21 22.06
C ILE A 310 -15.63 9.68 22.13
N PRO A 311 -16.58 8.91 22.71
CA PRO A 311 -16.46 7.46 22.77
C PRO A 311 -16.44 6.79 21.39
N GLY A 312 -17.12 7.37 20.39
CA GLY A 312 -17.18 6.86 19.02
C GLY A 312 -15.88 7.04 18.24
N HIS A 313 -15.03 8.00 18.62
CA HIS A 313 -13.85 8.34 17.83
C HIS A 313 -12.80 7.24 17.77
N ARG A 314 -12.57 6.47 18.84
CA ARG A 314 -11.46 5.49 18.86
C ARG A 314 -11.75 4.23 19.67
N LEU A 315 -11.42 3.08 19.08
CA LEU A 315 -11.38 1.80 19.80
C LEU A 315 -10.35 1.83 20.94
N ARG A 316 -10.69 1.23 22.08
CA ARG A 316 -9.75 1.08 23.19
C ARG A 316 -8.84 -0.11 22.91
N THR A 317 -7.54 0.14 23.01
CA THR A 317 -6.52 -0.89 22.85
C THR A 317 -6.08 -1.41 24.22
N ARG A 318 -5.69 -2.69 24.29
CA ARG A 318 -4.93 -3.22 25.43
C ARG A 318 -3.44 -2.91 25.22
N PRO A 319 -2.72 -2.41 26.23
CA PRO A 319 -1.27 -2.34 26.15
C PRO A 319 -0.73 -3.76 25.99
N SER A 320 0.22 -3.93 25.06
CA SER A 320 0.86 -5.23 24.93
C SER A 320 1.84 -5.41 26.09
N TRP A 321 1.52 -6.29 27.03
CA TRP A 321 2.38 -6.55 28.20
C TRP A 321 3.81 -6.94 27.82
N GLY A 322 4.00 -7.55 26.64
CA GLY A 322 5.33 -7.81 26.08
C GLY A 322 6.12 -6.54 25.73
N ALA A 323 5.48 -5.51 25.17
CA ALA A 323 6.14 -4.22 24.91
C ALA A 323 6.35 -3.41 26.19
N VAL A 324 5.42 -3.52 27.16
CA VAL A 324 5.59 -2.92 28.49
C VAL A 324 6.77 -3.57 29.21
N ALA A 325 6.87 -4.91 29.20
CA ALA A 325 7.98 -5.65 29.77
C ALA A 325 9.30 -5.35 29.04
N SER A 326 9.31 -5.23 27.71
CA SER A 326 10.54 -4.92 26.97
C SER A 326 11.11 -3.54 27.25
N THR A 327 10.30 -2.61 27.75
CA THR A 327 10.76 -1.26 28.13
C THR A 327 11.10 -1.18 29.62
N ILE A 328 10.27 -1.80 30.47
CA ILE A 328 10.46 -1.76 31.94
C ILE A 328 11.66 -2.61 32.36
N VAL A 329 11.86 -3.79 31.77
CA VAL A 329 12.95 -4.70 32.19
C VAL A 329 14.33 -4.05 31.97
N PRO A 330 14.68 -3.51 30.79
CA PRO A 330 15.96 -2.83 30.60
C PRO A 330 16.09 -1.58 31.47
N ALA A 331 15.02 -0.79 31.62
CA ALA A 331 15.04 0.41 32.47
C ALA A 331 15.28 0.06 33.96
N ALA A 332 14.70 -1.04 34.44
CA ALA A 332 14.93 -1.56 35.78
C ALA A 332 16.37 -2.06 35.95
N PHE A 333 16.94 -2.74 34.96
CA PHE A 333 18.36 -3.15 34.97
C PHE A 333 19.31 -1.94 34.98
N ILE A 334 19.01 -0.90 34.21
CA ILE A 334 19.80 0.35 34.19
C ILE A 334 19.69 1.06 35.54
N ALA A 335 18.50 1.18 36.11
CA ALA A 335 18.29 1.81 37.41
C ALA A 335 18.97 1.03 38.54
N LEU A 336 18.92 -0.31 38.51
CA LEU A 336 19.59 -1.16 39.49
C LEU A 336 21.12 -1.07 39.38
N GLY A 337 21.65 -1.00 38.15
CA GLY A 337 23.08 -0.78 37.91
C GLY A 337 23.55 0.59 38.41
N LEU A 338 22.78 1.66 38.13
CA LEU A 338 23.07 3.00 38.65
C LEU A 338 23.00 3.05 40.18
N LEU A 339 22.02 2.38 40.79
CA LEU A 339 21.88 2.30 42.25
C LEU A 339 23.07 1.58 42.89
N SER A 340 23.53 0.47 42.30
CA SER A 340 24.74 -0.24 42.74
C SER A 340 25.97 0.68 42.69
N MET A 341 26.16 1.40 41.59
CA MET A 341 27.29 2.34 41.45
C MET A 341 27.28 3.47 42.48
N VAL A 342 26.10 3.93 42.89
CA VAL A 342 25.97 4.95 43.95
C VAL A 342 26.24 4.35 45.32
N LEU A 343 25.76 3.13 45.61
CA LEU A 343 26.02 2.44 46.87
C LEU A 343 27.49 2.06 47.06
N ASP A 344 28.19 1.71 45.98
CA ASP A 344 29.63 1.42 46.00
C ASP A 344 30.50 2.70 46.16
N ALA A 345 29.91 3.88 46.04
CA ALA A 345 30.59 5.18 46.15
C ALA A 345 30.47 5.83 47.55
N PHE A 346 29.77 5.20 48.50
CA PHE A 346 29.63 5.63 49.90
C PHE A 346 30.31 4.64 50.86
#